data_AF-A0A1Z8WP82-F1
#
_entry.id   AF-A0A1Z8WP82-F1
#
_cell.length_a   1.000
_cell.length_b   1.000
_cell.length_c   1.000
_cell.angle_alpha   90.00
_cell.angle_beta   90.00
_cell.angle_gamma   90.00
#
_symmetry.space_group_name_H-M   'P 1'
#
loop_
_entity.id
_entity.type
_entity.pdbx_description
1 polymer ?
#
loop_
_entity_poly.entity_id
_entity_poly.type
_entity_poly.pdbx_seq_one_letter_code
_entity_poly.pdbx_strand_id
1 'polypeptide(L)'
;MSDTIKAWHEMQEEKLASLQADEALAKALKSKEQKTELAMYIFLLDFTDGKVYRYDVSSLCNEKNNWNPDSESCESFLYGAGHKVNDCEWMVTKSKTIEYGN
;
A
#
# COMPACT_ATOMS: atom_id res chain seq x y z
N MET A 1 -6.71 17.95 54.41
CA MET A 1 -6.57 16.59 53.84
C MET A 1 -7.17 16.54 52.43
N SER A 2 -6.78 17.46 51.54
CA SER A 2 -7.33 17.56 50.17
C SER A 2 -6.26 17.49 49.09
N ASP A 3 -4.98 17.70 49.45
CA ASP A 3 -3.91 17.85 48.46
C ASP A 3 -3.35 16.51 47.99
N THR A 4 -3.43 15.46 48.83
CA THR A 4 -2.93 14.12 48.50
C THR A 4 -3.84 13.35 47.53
N ILE A 5 -5.14 13.61 47.53
CA ILE A 5 -6.09 12.97 46.60
C ILE A 5 -5.98 13.58 45.20
N LYS A 6 -5.79 14.90 45.12
CA LYS A 6 -5.56 15.60 43.83
C LYS A 6 -4.27 15.13 43.18
N ALA A 7 -3.18 15.08 43.95
CA ALA A 7 -1.89 14.58 43.45
C ALA A 7 -1.99 13.13 42.93
N TRP A 8 -2.80 12.28 43.57
CA TRP A 8 -2.97 10.90 43.12
C TRP A 8 -3.78 10.80 41.81
N HIS A 9 -4.81 11.62 41.65
CA HIS A 9 -5.59 11.70 40.40
C HIS A 9 -4.79 12.27 39.24
N GLU A 10 -4.05 13.35 39.46
CA GLU A 10 -3.16 13.96 38.45
C GLU A 10 -2.10 12.94 38.00
N MET A 11 -1.51 12.18 38.93
CA MET A 11 -0.55 11.13 38.59
C MET A 11 -1.18 9.97 37.80
N GLN A 12 -2.46 9.65 38.00
CA GLN A 12 -3.17 8.65 37.20
C GLN A 12 -3.45 9.16 35.78
N GLU A 13 -3.84 10.43 35.64
CA GLU A 13 -4.14 11.04 34.34
C GLU A 13 -2.87 11.18 33.49
N GLU A 14 -1.75 11.60 34.08
CA GLU A 14 -0.46 11.66 33.38
C GLU A 14 -0.03 10.29 32.86
N LYS A 15 -0.22 9.24 33.67
CA LYS A 15 0.12 7.86 33.30
C LYS A 15 -0.80 7.30 32.21
N LEU A 16 -2.08 7.70 32.21
CA LEU A 16 -3.03 7.31 31.17
C LEU A 16 -2.70 8.01 29.85
N ALA A 17 -2.36 9.29 29.90
CA ALA A 17 -1.98 10.09 28.74
C ALA A 17 -0.69 9.58 28.09
N SER A 18 0.31 9.18 28.89
CA SER A 18 1.56 8.60 28.36
C SER A 18 1.31 7.28 27.63
N LEU A 19 0.45 6.40 28.18
CA LEU A 19 0.10 5.12 27.54
C LEU A 19 -0.63 5.31 26.21
N GLN A 20 -1.55 6.27 26.14
CA GLN A 20 -2.29 6.58 24.91
C GLN A 20 -1.38 7.16 23.82
N ALA A 21 -0.38 7.97 24.18
CA ALA A 21 0.59 8.51 23.25
C ALA A 21 1.51 7.42 22.66
N ASP A 22 1.98 6.49 23.50
CA ASP A 22 2.82 5.38 23.07
C ASP A 22 2.05 4.42 22.14
N GLU A 23 0.78 4.14 22.43
CA GLU A 23 -0.08 3.31 21.58
C GLU A 23 -0.37 3.97 20.22
N ALA A 24 -0.61 5.27 20.19
CA ALA A 24 -0.79 6.03 18.95
C ALA A 24 0.48 6.03 18.09
N LEU A 25 1.66 6.16 18.70
CA LEU A 25 2.95 6.09 18.01
C LEU A 25 3.19 4.70 17.41
N ALA A 26 2.92 3.64 18.19
CA ALA A 26 3.06 2.26 17.73
C ALA A 26 2.10 1.93 16.57
N LYS A 27 0.88 2.47 16.60
CA LYS A 27 -0.11 2.31 15.52
C LYS A 27 0.33 3.05 14.25
N ALA A 28 0.90 4.25 14.38
CA ALA A 28 1.44 5.02 13.26
C ALA A 28 2.70 4.39 12.63
N LEU A 29 3.56 3.77 13.45
CA LEU A 29 4.73 3.03 12.99
C LEU A 29 4.34 1.74 12.26
N LYS A 30 3.38 0.97 12.79
CA LYS A 30 2.83 -0.21 12.10
C LYS A 30 2.19 0.12 10.74
N SER A 31 1.55 1.29 10.60
CA SER A 31 1.02 1.73 9.30
C SER A 31 2.10 2.17 8.31
N LYS A 32 3.29 2.59 8.78
CA LYS A 32 4.42 2.95 7.93
C LYS A 32 5.27 1.74 7.50
N GLU A 33 5.25 0.65 8.26
CA GLU A 33 6.04 -0.56 8.01
C GLU A 33 5.38 -1.58 7.06
N GLN A 34 4.18 -1.31 6.54
CA GLN A 34 3.77 -1.89 5.27
C GLN A 34 4.62 -1.26 4.16
N LYS A 35 5.89 -1.67 4.14
CA LYS A 35 6.87 -1.39 3.12
C LYS A 35 6.32 -2.02 1.85
N THR A 36 5.60 -1.20 1.10
CA THR A 36 4.99 -1.54 -0.17
C THR A 36 6.09 -2.12 -1.02
N GLU A 37 6.01 -3.42 -1.27
CA GLU A 37 6.88 -4.12 -2.19
C GLU A 37 6.56 -3.56 -3.58
N LEU A 38 7.16 -2.41 -3.92
CA LEU A 38 6.80 -1.60 -5.09
C LEU A 38 6.86 -2.48 -6.33
N ALA A 39 5.69 -2.80 -6.85
CA ALA A 39 5.57 -3.63 -8.01
C ALA A 39 5.87 -2.73 -9.22
N MET A 40 6.91 -3.10 -9.99
CA MET A 40 7.49 -2.20 -10.99
C MET A 40 6.92 -2.44 -12.39
N TYR A 41 6.36 -3.63 -12.64
CA TYR A 41 5.88 -4.04 -13.94
C TYR A 41 4.51 -4.71 -13.86
N ILE A 42 3.63 -4.38 -14.80
CA ILE A 42 2.38 -5.11 -15.06
C ILE A 42 2.54 -5.88 -16.35
N PHE A 43 2.28 -7.18 -16.30
CA PHE A 43 2.10 -8.02 -17.49
C PHE A 43 0.61 -8.26 -17.66
N LEU A 44 0.11 -7.94 -18.84
CA LEU A 44 -1.30 -8.01 -19.20
C LEU A 44 -1.44 -8.95 -20.40
N LEU A 45 -2.35 -9.91 -20.30
CA LEU A 45 -2.85 -10.71 -21.42
C LEU A 45 -4.23 -10.17 -21.79
N ASP A 46 -4.35 -9.56 -22.97
CA ASP A 46 -5.62 -9.05 -23.48
C ASP A 46 -6.27 -10.09 -24.39
N PHE A 47 -7.48 -10.53 -24.05
CA PHE A 47 -8.22 -11.51 -24.85
C PHE A 47 -8.94 -10.89 -26.05
N THR A 48 -9.09 -9.56 -26.08
CA THR A 48 -9.74 -8.85 -27.20
C THR A 48 -8.89 -8.87 -28.46
N ASP A 49 -7.56 -8.78 -28.32
CA ASP A 49 -6.61 -8.80 -29.43
C ASP A 49 -5.65 -10.01 -29.39
N GLY A 50 -5.68 -10.80 -28.31
CA GLY A 50 -4.85 -11.98 -28.11
C GLY A 50 -3.38 -11.67 -27.88
N LYS A 51 -3.03 -10.46 -27.43
CA LYS A 51 -1.64 -10.02 -27.24
C LYS A 51 -1.28 -9.87 -25.78
N VAL A 52 0.02 -9.93 -25.52
CA VAL A 52 0.61 -9.68 -24.20
C VAL A 52 1.29 -8.31 -24.20
N TYR A 53 0.95 -7.50 -23.21
CA TYR A 53 1.51 -6.18 -22.96
C TYR A 53 2.34 -6.17 -21.68
N ARG A 54 3.37 -5.33 -21.65
CA ARG A 54 4.16 -5.06 -20.44
C ARG A 54 4.22 -3.56 -20.20
N TYR A 55 3.72 -3.13 -19.05
CA TYR A 55 3.80 -1.74 -18.59
C TYR A 55 4.88 -1.58 -17.53
N ASP A 56 5.64 -0.49 -17.62
CA ASP A 56 6.55 -0.04 -16.59
C ASP A 56 5.83 1.00 -15.73
N VAL A 57 5.52 0.61 -14.49
CA VAL A 57 4.79 1.42 -13.52
C VAL A 57 5.71 1.90 -12.38
N SER A 58 7.03 1.68 -12.51
CA SER A 58 8.02 2.14 -11.52
C SER A 58 7.97 3.64 -11.27
N SER A 59 7.64 4.42 -12.30
CA SER A 59 7.49 5.88 -12.20
C SER A 59 6.22 6.30 -11.47
N LEU A 60 5.20 5.44 -11.43
CA LEU A 60 3.94 5.67 -10.72
C LEU A 60 4.07 5.27 -9.25
N CYS A 61 4.77 4.18 -8.96
CA CYS A 61 5.09 3.66 -7.62
C CYS A 61 6.09 4.56 -6.84
N ASN A 62 5.76 5.83 -6.61
CA ASN A 62 6.57 6.73 -5.79
C ASN A 62 5.73 7.39 -4.67
N GLU A 63 6.40 7.85 -3.61
CA GLU A 63 5.77 8.47 -2.43
C GLU A 63 4.94 9.73 -2.78
N LYS A 64 5.21 10.38 -3.92
CA LYS A 64 4.47 11.57 -4.36
C LYS A 64 3.15 11.23 -5.06
N ASN A 65 3.14 10.17 -5.85
CA ASN A 65 1.99 9.74 -6.63
C ASN A 65 1.06 8.86 -5.80
N ASN A 66 1.53 8.36 -4.66
CA ASN A 66 0.77 7.51 -3.73
C ASN A 66 0.10 6.32 -4.45
N TRP A 67 0.67 5.90 -5.58
CA TRP A 67 0.12 4.82 -6.40
C TRP A 67 0.54 3.50 -5.77
N ASN A 68 -0.46 2.82 -5.22
CA ASN A 68 -0.32 1.52 -4.62
C ASN A 68 -0.68 0.49 -5.69
N PRO A 69 0.13 -0.55 -5.93
CA PRO A 69 -0.23 -1.64 -6.84
C PRO A 69 -1.28 -2.57 -6.18
N ASP A 70 -2.41 -2.01 -5.75
CA ASP A 70 -3.62 -2.76 -5.39
C ASP A 70 -4.48 -3.00 -6.64
N SER A 71 -5.48 -3.89 -6.51
CA SER A 71 -6.35 -4.28 -7.63
C SER A 71 -7.01 -3.05 -8.27
N GLU A 72 -7.58 -2.15 -7.46
CA GLU A 72 -8.33 -0.98 -7.95
C GLU A 72 -7.44 0.01 -8.73
N SER A 73 -6.22 0.28 -8.26
CA SER A 73 -5.29 1.17 -8.95
C SER A 73 -4.74 0.57 -10.24
N CYS A 74 -4.54 -0.76 -10.28
CA CYS A 74 -4.13 -1.48 -11.48
C CYS A 74 -5.26 -1.50 -12.52
N GLU A 75 -6.49 -1.80 -12.10
CA GLU A 75 -7.67 -1.77 -12.97
C GLU A 75 -7.89 -0.38 -13.58
N SER A 76 -7.80 0.67 -12.76
CA SER A 76 -7.91 2.05 -13.22
C SER A 76 -6.84 2.42 -14.25
N PHE A 77 -5.61 1.95 -14.05
CA PHE A 77 -4.52 2.14 -15.02
C PHE A 77 -4.80 1.41 -16.34
N LEU A 78 -5.27 0.15 -16.28
CA LEU A 78 -5.57 -0.66 -17.46
C LEU A 78 -6.77 -0.10 -18.25
N TYR A 79 -7.81 0.39 -17.55
CA TYR A 79 -8.92 1.12 -18.16
C TYR A 79 -8.42 2.39 -18.86
N GLY A 80 -7.54 3.17 -18.21
CA GLY A 80 -6.93 4.37 -18.80
C GLY A 80 -6.05 4.07 -20.01
N ALA A 81 -5.42 2.89 -20.05
CA ALA A 81 -4.65 2.39 -21.20
C ALA A 81 -5.54 1.88 -22.35
N GLY A 82 -6.85 1.77 -22.14
CA GLY A 82 -7.83 1.37 -23.16
C GLY A 82 -8.18 -0.12 -23.18
N HIS A 83 -7.75 -0.88 -22.17
CA HIS A 83 -8.07 -2.31 -22.06
C HIS A 83 -9.42 -2.53 -21.39
N LYS A 84 -10.08 -3.62 -21.77
CA LYS A 84 -11.28 -4.10 -21.07
C LYS A 84 -10.87 -5.01 -19.94
N VAL A 85 -10.97 -4.52 -18.72
CA VAL A 85 -10.61 -5.27 -17.49
C VAL A 85 -11.33 -6.63 -17.40
N ASN A 86 -12.55 -6.74 -17.90
CA ASN A 86 -13.31 -8.00 -17.93
C ASN A 86 -12.79 -9.04 -18.95
N ASP A 87 -12.06 -8.58 -19.98
CA ASP A 87 -11.52 -9.41 -21.07
C ASP A 87 -9.98 -9.42 -21.03
N CYS A 88 -9.37 -9.24 -19.86
CA CYS A 88 -7.93 -9.36 -19.70
C CYS A 88 -7.56 -9.99 -18.37
N GLU A 89 -6.43 -10.69 -18.35
CA GLU A 89 -5.79 -11.19 -17.14
C GLU A 89 -4.47 -10.43 -16.96
N TRP A 90 -4.11 -10.10 -15.72
CA TRP A 90 -2.84 -9.42 -15.46
C TRP A 90 -2.16 -9.93 -14.21
N MET A 91 -0.85 -9.75 -14.19
CA MET A 91 -0.02 -9.99 -13.03
C MET A 91 0.92 -8.82 -12.80
N VAL A 92 1.20 -8.54 -11.54
CA VAL A 92 2.14 -7.49 -11.14
C VAL A 92 3.39 -8.13 -10.57
N THR A 93 4.55 -7.63 -10.96
CA THR A 93 5.85 -8.17 -10.54
C THR A 93 6.90 -7.09 -10.43
N LYS A 94 7.98 -7.40 -9.72
CA LYS A 94 9.19 -6.60 -9.65
C LYS A 94 10.17 -6.93 -10.79
N SER A 95 10.03 -8.11 -11.38
CA SER A 95 10.95 -8.60 -12.39
C SER A 95 10.56 -8.08 -13.77
N LYS A 96 11.52 -7.51 -14.48
CA LYS A 96 11.32 -7.00 -15.85
C LYS A 96 11.22 -8.13 -16.90
N THR A 97 11.85 -9.25 -16.62
CA THR A 97 12.02 -10.39 -17.51
C THR A 97 11.10 -11.52 -17.13
N ILE A 98 10.56 -12.21 -18.14
CA ILE A 98 9.81 -13.45 -17.98
C ILE A 98 10.81 -14.60 -18.01
N GLU A 99 10.72 -15.48 -17.03
CA GLU A 99 11.46 -16.75 -17.01
C GLU A 99 10.52 -17.84 -17.50
N TYR A 100 10.88 -18.49 -18.61
CA TYR A 100 10.22 -19.69 -19.07
C TYR A 100 10.83 -20.86 -18.30
N GLY A 101 10.00 -21.60 -17.57
CA GLY A 101 10.47 -22.69 -16.70
C GLY A 101 11.44 -23.63 -17.42
N ASN A 102 12.54 -23.96 -16.74
CA ASN A 102 13.61 -24.84 -17.20
C ASN A 102 13.18 -26.31 -17.11
#